data_AF-A0AB37DEV0-F1
#
_entry.id   AF-A0AB37DEV0-F1
#
_cell.length_a   1.000
_cell.length_b   1.000
_cell.length_c   1.000
_cell.angle_alpha   90.00
_cell.angle_beta   90.00
_cell.angle_gamma   90.00
#
_symmetry.space_group_name_H-M   'P 1'
#
loop_
_entity.id
_entity.type
_entity.pdbx_description
1 polymer ?
#
loop_
_entity_poly.entity_id
_entity_poly.type
_entity_poly.pdbx_seq_one_letter_code
_entity_poly.pdbx_strand_id
1 'polypeptide(L)'
;MNNDTSTTDKAMTLMYHNMRNQLFWGGNKRTATLAANKLMIDHGTGLINVPLDKWDHWNKLISEYYLTGKMNMLKDWTYENGIQGVVLNNNSDLSKPDINPEDYD
;
A
#
# COMPACT_ATOMS: atom_id res chain seq x y z
N MET A 1 -1.62 15.06 -13.98
CA MET A 1 -0.54 14.14 -13.54
C MET A 1 0.53 14.17 -14.62
N ASN A 2 1.81 14.35 -14.26
CA ASN A 2 2.91 14.31 -15.23
C ASN A 2 3.01 12.90 -15.84
N ASN A 3 3.38 12.81 -17.12
CA ASN A 3 3.44 11.52 -17.82
C ASN A 3 4.60 10.63 -17.34
N ASP A 4 5.59 11.18 -16.63
CA ASP A 4 6.80 10.46 -16.19
C ASP A 4 6.70 9.85 -14.78
N THR A 5 5.53 9.87 -14.14
CA THR A 5 5.38 9.32 -12.78
C THR A 5 5.17 7.81 -12.82
N SER A 6 5.98 7.06 -12.06
CA SER A 6 5.89 5.60 -11.96
C SER A 6 4.55 5.15 -11.38
N THR A 7 4.11 3.92 -11.67
CA THR A 7 2.88 3.39 -11.09
C THR A 7 2.96 3.29 -9.56
N THR A 8 4.12 2.93 -9.02
CA THR A 8 4.36 2.92 -7.56
C THR A 8 4.16 4.31 -6.95
N ASP A 9 4.67 5.35 -7.60
CA ASP A 9 4.49 6.73 -7.15
C ASP A 9 3.02 7.16 -7.20
N LYS A 10 2.31 6.83 -8.29
CA LYS A 10 0.87 7.07 -8.44
C LYS A 10 0.07 6.34 -7.36
N ALA A 11 0.40 5.09 -7.05
CA ALA A 11 -0.26 4.30 -6.02
C ALA A 11 -0.05 4.85 -4.62
N MET A 12 1.18 5.22 -4.24
CA MET A 12 1.43 5.86 -2.94
C MET A 12 0.74 7.23 -2.84
N THR A 13 0.72 7.99 -3.94
CA THR A 13 0.01 9.28 -3.99
C THR A 13 -1.49 9.09 -3.78
N LEU A 14 -2.10 8.11 -4.45
CA LEU A 14 -3.49 7.72 -4.26
C LEU A 14 -3.76 7.30 -2.81
N MET A 15 -2.92 6.43 -2.26
CA MET A 15 -3.04 5.91 -0.90
C MET A 15 -3.07 7.06 0.12
N TYR A 16 -2.05 7.91 0.11
CA TYR A 16 -1.92 8.96 1.12
C TYR A 16 -2.95 10.06 0.93
N HIS A 17 -3.26 10.45 -0.30
CA HIS A 17 -4.35 11.38 -0.57
C HIS A 17 -5.67 10.88 0.03
N ASN A 18 -6.03 9.61 -0.21
CA ASN A 18 -7.25 9.01 0.33
C ASN A 18 -7.23 8.87 1.86
N MET A 19 -6.08 8.51 2.45
CA MET A 19 -5.92 8.48 3.91
C MET A 19 -6.19 9.85 4.53
N ARG A 20 -5.65 10.94 3.96
CA ARG A 20 -5.81 12.29 4.50
C ARG A 20 -7.23 12.82 4.36
N ASN A 21 -7.93 12.49 3.28
CA ASN A 21 -9.28 12.98 3.05
C ASN A 21 -10.34 12.37 3.97
N GLN A 22 -10.04 11.25 4.64
CA GLN A 22 -10.95 10.59 5.60
C GLN A 22 -12.37 10.38 5.01
N LEU A 23 -12.46 9.81 3.81
CA LEU A 23 -13.71 9.68 3.04
C LEU A 23 -14.80 8.84 3.72
N PHE A 24 -14.42 7.95 4.65
CA PHE A 24 -15.32 7.04 5.34
C PHE A 24 -15.33 7.30 6.85
N TRP A 25 -16.40 6.87 7.52
CA TRP A 25 -16.53 6.91 8.99
C TRP A 25 -15.40 6.19 9.73
N GLY A 26 -14.88 5.11 9.14
CA GLY A 26 -13.76 4.37 9.67
C GLY A 26 -13.08 3.54 8.58
N GLY A 27 -11.89 3.01 8.89
CA GLY A 27 -11.18 2.14 7.96
C GLY A 27 -10.45 2.84 6.81
N ASN A 28 -10.37 4.18 6.79
CA ASN A 28 -9.71 4.95 5.72
C ASN A 28 -8.31 4.44 5.34
N LYS A 29 -7.46 4.09 6.32
CA LYS A 29 -6.12 3.53 6.05
C LYS A 29 -6.19 2.20 5.29
N ARG A 30 -7.09 1.30 5.69
CA ARG A 30 -7.28 -0.02 5.07
C ARG A 30 -7.81 0.13 3.64
N THR A 31 -8.86 0.94 3.46
CA THR A 31 -9.45 1.17 2.14
C THR A 31 -8.47 1.85 1.18
N ALA A 32 -7.71 2.84 1.64
CA ALA A 32 -6.71 3.51 0.83
C ALA A 32 -5.57 2.58 0.42
N THR A 33 -5.10 1.74 1.35
CA THR A 33 -4.06 0.73 1.07
C THR A 33 -4.56 -0.29 0.05
N LEU A 34 -5.80 -0.77 0.19
CA LEU A 34 -6.40 -1.72 -0.75
C LEU A 34 -6.51 -1.13 -2.16
N ALA A 35 -6.96 0.11 -2.30
CA ALA A 35 -7.05 0.80 -3.58
C ALA A 35 -5.68 0.97 -4.26
N ALA A 36 -4.65 1.34 -3.49
CA ALA A 36 -3.29 1.47 -4.00
C ALA A 36 -2.69 0.12 -4.42
N ASN A 37 -2.90 -0.92 -3.60
CA ASN A 37 -2.43 -2.27 -3.93
C ASN A 37 -3.11 -2.83 -5.18
N LYS A 38 -4.40 -2.56 -5.39
CA LYS A 38 -5.07 -2.92 -6.65
C LYS A 38 -4.37 -2.32 -7.86
N LEU A 39 -4.05 -1.02 -7.80
CA LEU A 39 -3.35 -0.32 -8.88
C LEU A 39 -1.95 -0.92 -9.13
N MET A 40 -1.20 -1.22 -8.06
CA MET A 40 0.15 -1.78 -8.20
C MET A 40 0.16 -3.19 -8.77
N ILE A 41 -0.78 -4.04 -8.32
CA ILE A 41 -0.94 -5.42 -8.80
C ILE A 41 -1.34 -5.43 -10.28
N ASP A 42 -2.29 -4.59 -10.68
CA ASP A 42 -2.76 -4.49 -12.08
C ASP A 42 -1.63 -4.13 -13.06
N HIS A 43 -0.60 -3.45 -12.58
CA HIS A 43 0.55 -3.02 -13.39
C HIS A 43 1.83 -3.81 -13.10
N GLY A 44 1.77 -4.88 -12.29
CA GLY A 44 2.93 -5.73 -11.98
C GLY A 44 4.05 -5.03 -11.21
N THR A 45 3.73 -4.00 -10.42
CA THR A 45 4.73 -3.18 -9.68
C THR A 45 4.89 -3.57 -8.21
N GLY A 46 4.37 -4.73 -7.80
CA GLY A 46 4.40 -5.23 -6.43
C GLY A 46 3.17 -4.79 -5.62
N LEU A 47 3.34 -4.67 -4.31
CA LEU A 47 2.31 -4.18 -3.38
C LEU A 47 2.91 -3.45 -2.18
N ILE A 48 2.10 -2.66 -1.49
CA ILE A 48 2.43 -1.97 -0.24
C ILE A 48 2.05 -2.87 0.93
N ASN A 49 3.05 -3.22 1.74
CA ASN A 49 2.91 -3.96 3.00
C ASN A 49 3.97 -3.47 3.99
N VAL A 50 3.57 -2.53 4.86
CA VAL A 50 4.46 -1.96 5.88
C VAL A 50 4.61 -2.95 7.04
N PRO A 51 5.84 -3.39 7.38
CA PRO A 51 6.10 -4.31 8.50
C PRO A 51 5.58 -3.77 9.84
N LEU A 52 5.03 -4.67 10.68
CA LEU A 52 4.39 -4.30 11.95
C LEU A 52 5.35 -3.56 12.90
N ASP A 53 6.61 -3.98 12.97
CA ASP A 53 7.67 -3.36 13.76
C ASP A 53 8.01 -1.93 13.33
N LYS A 54 7.57 -1.51 12.13
CA LYS A 54 7.76 -0.15 11.59
C LYS A 54 6.51 0.72 11.68
N TRP A 55 5.38 0.21 12.17
CA TRP A 55 4.11 0.94 12.20
C TRP A 55 4.16 2.21 13.03
N ASP A 56 4.89 2.23 14.14
CA ASP A 56 5.00 3.42 14.99
C ASP A 56 5.63 4.60 14.24
N HIS A 57 6.70 4.35 13.48
CA HIS A 57 7.34 5.39 12.68
C HIS A 57 6.46 5.79 11.48
N TRP A 58 5.88 4.80 10.80
CA TRP A 58 4.96 5.06 9.69
C TRP A 58 3.77 5.94 10.11
N ASN A 59 3.17 5.64 11.27
CA ASN A 59 2.05 6.42 11.81
C ASN A 59 2.47 7.85 12.18
N LYS A 60 3.70 8.07 12.65
CA LYS A 60 4.23 9.43 12.89
C LYS A 60 4.33 10.22 11.59
N LEU A 61 4.86 9.63 10.52
CA LEU A 61 4.94 10.27 9.20
C LEU A 61 3.56 10.57 8.61
N ILE A 62 2.58 9.68 8.80
CA ILE A 62 1.19 9.93 8.40
C ILE A 62 0.61 11.12 9.18
N SER A 63 0.84 11.18 10.50
CA SER A 63 0.39 12.30 11.33
C SER A 63 1.03 13.62 10.90
N GLU A 64 2.32 13.65 10.60
CA GLU A 64 2.99 14.83 10.04
C GLU A 64 2.41 15.25 8.69
N TYR A 65 2.11 14.28 7.82
CA TYR A 65 1.45 14.57 6.54
C TYR A 65 0.04 15.16 6.74
N TYR A 66 -0.72 14.70 7.73
CA TYR A 66 -2.02 15.27 8.04
C TYR A 66 -1.91 16.74 8.44
N LEU A 67 -0.93 17.07 9.28
CA LEU A 67 -0.67 18.43 9.75
C LEU A 67 -0.13 19.36 8.66
N THR A 68 0.80 18.88 7.85
CA THR A 68 1.59 19.74 6.94
C THR A 68 1.12 19.70 5.49
N GLY A 69 0.42 18.65 5.07
CA GLY A 69 0.10 18.38 3.67
C GLY A 69 1.31 17.97 2.81
N LYS A 70 2.51 17.82 3.38
CA LYS A 70 3.73 17.44 2.64
C LYS A 70 3.89 15.92 2.62
N MET A 71 3.86 15.34 1.43
CA MET A 71 3.83 13.88 1.25
C MET A 71 5.21 13.26 0.95
N ASN A 72 6.20 14.07 0.57
CA ASN A 72 7.48 13.57 0.03
C ASN A 72 8.19 12.60 0.97
N MET A 73 8.47 13.02 2.21
CA MET A 73 9.14 12.16 3.21
C MET A 73 8.38 10.87 3.51
N LEU A 74 7.05 10.94 3.55
CA LEU A 74 6.19 9.78 3.77
C LEU A 74 6.28 8.79 2.59
N LYS A 75 6.28 9.29 1.36
CA LYS A 75 6.47 8.46 0.16
C LYS A 75 7.86 7.83 0.11
N ASP A 76 8.91 8.62 0.34
CA ASP A 76 10.29 8.13 0.30
C ASP A 76 10.48 7.00 1.32
N TRP A 77 10.05 7.21 2.56
CA TRP A 77 10.13 6.19 3.60
C TRP A 77 9.33 4.93 3.26
N THR A 78 8.13 5.09 2.69
CA THR A 78 7.27 3.97 2.29
C THR A 78 7.88 3.17 1.16
N TYR A 79 8.51 3.86 0.20
CA TYR A 79 9.21 3.22 -0.90
C TYR A 79 10.33 2.31 -0.39
N GLU A 80 11.14 2.82 0.54
CA GLU A 80 12.27 2.09 1.13
C GLU A 80 11.85 0.94 2.04
N ASN A 81 10.74 1.08 2.77
CA ASN A 81 10.43 0.20 3.90
C ASN A 81 9.15 -0.63 3.75
N GLY A 82 8.27 -0.25 2.82
CA GLY A 82 6.92 -0.78 2.72
C GLY A 82 6.56 -1.36 1.35
N ILE A 83 7.45 -1.30 0.35
CA ILE A 83 7.19 -1.93 -0.95
C ILE A 83 7.70 -3.36 -0.95
N GLN A 84 6.80 -4.29 -1.26
CA GLN A 84 7.15 -5.68 -1.54
C GLN A 84 7.05 -5.90 -3.04
N GLY A 85 8.19 -6.22 -3.66
CA GLY A 85 8.26 -6.55 -5.07
C GLY A 85 7.58 -7.89 -5.39
N VAL A 86 7.42 -8.16 -6.68
CA VAL A 86 6.95 -9.47 -7.14
C VAL A 86 8.08 -10.48 -6.98
N VAL A 87 7.94 -11.43 -6.07
CA VAL A 87 8.82 -12.60 -6.02
C VAL A 87 8.32 -13.58 -7.09
N LEU A 88 8.99 -13.58 -8.24
CA LEU A 88 8.77 -14.60 -9.28
C LEU A 88 9.49 -15.88 -8.82
N ASN A 89 8.80 -16.70 -8.04
CA ASN A 89 9.27 -18.05 -7.74
C ASN A 89 9.24 -18.86 -9.04
N ASN A 90 10.40 -19.21 -9.59
CA ASN A 90 10.51 -20.12 -10.72
C ASN A 90 10.11 -21.57 -10.38
N ASN A 91 9.83 -21.87 -9.11
CA ASN A 91 9.35 -23.17 -8.65
C ASN A 91 7.84 -23.10 -8.38
N SER A 92 7.08 -23.80 -9.21
CA SER A 92 5.62 -23.93 -9.15
C SER A 92 5.09 -24.84 -8.02
N ASP A 93 5.90 -25.15 -7.00
CA ASP A 93 5.56 -26.13 -5.94
C ASP A 93 4.78 -25.55 -4.76
N LEU A 94 4.21 -24.35 -4.90
CA LEU A 94 3.22 -23.88 -3.93
C LEU A 94 1.95 -24.73 -4.09
N SER A 95 1.64 -25.54 -3.08
CA SER A 95 0.35 -26.20 -2.98
C SER A 95 -0.74 -25.16 -3.13
N LYS A 96 -1.72 -25.42 -4.02
CA LYS A 96 -2.90 -24.57 -4.14
C LYS A 96 -3.49 -24.35 -2.73
N PRO A 97 -3.89 -23.12 -2.38
CA PRO A 97 -4.54 -22.89 -1.10
C PRO A 97 -5.74 -23.82 -0.98
N ASP A 98 -5.84 -24.52 0.14
CA ASP A 98 -7.01 -25.32 0.48
C ASP A 98 -8.13 -24.34 0.82
N ILE A 99 -9.10 -24.20 -0.08
CA ILE A 99 -10.26 -23.34 0.13
C ILE A 99 -11.37 -24.27 0.60
N ASN A 100 -11.57 -24.36 1.92
CA ASN A 100 -12.72 -25.07 2.47
C ASN A 100 -13.97 -24.18 2.29
N PRO A 101 -15.01 -24.65 1.58
CA PRO A 101 -16.25 -23.90 1.42
C PRO A 101 -16.90 -23.50 2.75
N GLU A 102 -16.70 -24.29 3.82
CA GLU A 102 -17.24 -23.99 5.16
C GLU A 102 -16.57 -22.80 5.85
N ASP A 103 -15.40 -22.33 5.39
CA ASP A 103 -14.75 -21.14 5.96
C ASP A 103 -15.44 -19.82 5.53
N TYR A 104 -16.44 -19.89 4.65
CA TYR A 104 -17.14 -18.76 4.05
C TYR A 104 -18.64 -18.69 4.40
N ASP A 105 -19.15 -19.62 5.20
CA ASP A 105 -20.51 -19.64 5.77
C ASP A 105 -20.50 -19.16 7.23
#